data_AF-A0A2Z3H9A8-F1
#
_entry.id   AF-A0A2Z3H9A8-F1
#
_cell.length_a   1.000
_cell.length_b   1.000
_cell.length_c   1.000
_cell.angle_alpha   90.00
_cell.angle_beta   90.00
_cell.angle_gamma   90.00
#
_symmetry.space_group_name_H-M   'P 1'
#
loop_
_entity.id
_entity.type
_entity.pdbx_description
1 polymer ?
#
loop_
_entity_poly.entity_id
_entity_poly.type
_entity_poly.pdbx_seq_one_letter_code
_entity_poly.pdbx_strand_id
1 'polypeptide(L)'
;MKKLALAAFVFGLVGMLALAGTARAADKNDATGTWKVTAKFGKKDVESTWKLESKDGKLTGTVTMNKGEVKIEDGKIKDGEFSFSVTREIKENKVTSKYAGKVTGDTIKGTATTSFNDKEFKSDFDGKREK
;
A
#
# COMPACT_ATOMS: atom_id res chain seq x y z
N MET A 1 30.70 -8.83 -66.98
CA MET A 1 29.66 -9.87 -67.16
C MET A 1 28.56 -9.62 -66.14
N LYS A 2 27.41 -9.13 -66.61
CA LYS A 2 26.19 -8.90 -65.84
C LYS A 2 25.42 -10.23 -65.74
N LYS A 3 24.89 -10.60 -64.57
CA LYS A 3 23.58 -11.27 -64.43
C LYS A 3 22.98 -10.97 -63.04
N LEU A 4 21.81 -10.35 -63.06
CA LEU A 4 20.84 -10.24 -61.98
C LEU A 4 20.15 -11.60 -61.75
N ALA A 5 19.61 -11.82 -60.55
CA ALA A 5 18.21 -12.24 -60.35
C ALA A 5 17.79 -12.08 -58.88
N LEU A 6 16.73 -11.30 -58.67
CA LEU A 6 15.83 -11.33 -57.51
C LEU A 6 14.78 -12.42 -57.75
N ALA A 7 14.34 -13.12 -56.71
CA ALA A 7 12.95 -13.60 -56.60
C ALA A 7 12.59 -13.89 -55.14
N ALA A 8 11.42 -13.38 -54.73
CA ALA A 8 10.84 -13.45 -53.40
C ALA A 8 9.93 -14.68 -53.22
N PHE A 9 9.66 -15.07 -51.97
CA PHE A 9 8.41 -15.75 -51.59
C PHE A 9 7.99 -15.38 -50.16
N VAL A 10 6.68 -15.20 -49.98
CA VAL A 10 5.94 -14.58 -48.86
C VAL A 10 5.33 -15.66 -47.95
N PHE A 11 4.78 -15.23 -46.79
CA PHE A 11 3.95 -15.92 -45.75
C PHE A 11 4.76 -16.43 -44.55
N GLY A 12 4.45 -16.13 -43.29
CA GLY A 12 3.35 -15.41 -42.65
C GLY A 12 3.46 -15.57 -41.12
N LEU A 13 2.71 -14.73 -40.38
CA LEU A 13 2.29 -14.87 -38.97
C LEU A 13 3.35 -15.16 -37.88
N VAL A 14 3.49 -14.26 -36.90
CA VAL A 14 2.79 -14.30 -35.59
C VAL A 14 3.35 -13.16 -34.73
N GLY A 15 2.45 -12.35 -34.19
CA GLY A 15 2.76 -11.24 -33.32
C GLY A 15 3.46 -11.69 -32.04
N MET A 16 4.59 -11.06 -31.74
CA MET A 16 5.08 -11.00 -30.37
C MET A 16 4.58 -9.67 -29.80
N LEU A 17 3.44 -9.72 -29.11
CA LEU A 17 3.11 -8.70 -28.12
C LEU A 17 4.28 -8.70 -27.14
N ALA A 18 5.20 -7.75 -27.30
CA ALA A 18 5.98 -7.28 -26.18
C ALA A 18 4.97 -6.67 -25.20
N LEU A 19 4.49 -7.49 -24.25
CA LEU A 19 4.10 -6.99 -22.95
C LEU A 19 5.37 -6.39 -22.35
N ALA A 20 5.71 -5.17 -22.80
CA ALA A 20 6.44 -4.23 -21.99
C ALA A 20 5.53 -3.97 -20.79
N GLY A 21 5.63 -4.86 -19.80
CA GLY A 21 5.26 -4.53 -18.44
C GLY A 21 6.01 -3.24 -18.17
N THR A 22 5.28 -2.13 -18.16
CA THR A 22 5.81 -0.87 -17.69
C THR A 22 6.13 -1.15 -16.23
N ALA A 23 7.38 -1.51 -15.97
CA ALA A 23 7.95 -1.36 -14.64
C ALA A 23 7.91 0.14 -14.40
N ARG A 24 6.76 0.63 -13.95
CA ARG A 24 6.67 1.95 -13.34
C ARG A 24 7.73 1.88 -12.26
N ALA A 25 8.78 2.69 -12.38
CA ALA A 25 9.67 2.94 -11.27
C ALA A 25 8.73 3.29 -10.11
N ALA A 26 8.60 2.38 -9.15
CA ALA A 26 7.67 2.55 -8.05
C ALA A 26 8.03 3.88 -7.40
N ASP A 27 7.11 4.83 -7.46
CA ASP A 27 7.33 6.13 -6.83
C ASP A 27 7.60 5.80 -5.36
N LYS A 28 8.74 6.26 -4.84
CA LYS A 28 9.14 5.99 -3.46
C LYS A 28 8.12 6.55 -2.48
N ASN A 29 7.28 7.47 -2.93
CA ASN A 29 6.23 8.12 -2.17
C ASN A 29 4.84 7.48 -2.38
N ASP A 30 4.74 6.40 -3.17
CA ASP A 30 3.48 5.69 -3.40
C ASP A 30 3.22 4.64 -2.31
N ALA A 31 2.10 4.80 -1.59
CA ALA A 31 1.67 3.85 -0.56
C ALA A 31 0.91 2.65 -1.13
N THR A 32 0.61 2.60 -2.44
CA THR A 32 -0.14 1.51 -3.08
C THR A 32 0.58 0.19 -2.91
N GLY A 33 -0.05 -0.78 -2.23
CA GLY A 33 0.53 -2.10 -2.00
C GLY A 33 -0.01 -2.78 -0.75
N THR A 34 0.55 -3.95 -0.47
CA THR A 34 0.30 -4.68 0.78
C THR A 34 1.48 -4.51 1.73
N TRP A 35 1.21 -4.25 2.99
CA TRP A 35 2.19 -3.89 4.00
C TRP A 35 2.01 -4.75 5.23
N LYS A 36 3.11 -5.28 5.77
CA LYS A 36 3.15 -5.77 7.16
C LYS A 36 3.57 -4.64 8.06
N VAL A 37 2.72 -4.29 9.02
CA VAL A 37 2.93 -3.18 9.95
C VAL A 37 2.96 -3.69 11.37
N THR A 38 3.99 -3.29 12.12
CA THR A 38 4.20 -3.61 13.52
C THR A 38 4.09 -2.33 14.35
N ALA A 39 3.14 -2.28 15.28
CA ALA A 39 2.95 -1.18 16.21
C ALA A 39 3.41 -1.56 17.63
N LYS A 40 4.07 -0.64 18.33
CA LYS A 40 4.59 -0.88 19.69
C LYS A 40 3.60 -0.44 20.75
N PHE A 41 3.06 -1.38 21.51
CA PHE A 41 2.18 -1.13 22.65
C PHE A 41 2.89 -1.53 23.95
N GLY A 42 3.60 -0.57 24.55
CA GLY A 42 4.43 -0.83 25.73
C GLY A 42 5.56 -1.80 25.40
N LYS A 43 5.56 -2.99 26.03
CA LYS A 43 6.54 -4.07 25.77
C LYS A 43 6.10 -5.09 24.71
N LYS A 44 4.93 -4.88 24.09
CA LYS A 44 4.35 -5.82 23.13
C LYS A 44 4.32 -5.20 21.74
N ASP A 45 4.66 -6.03 20.76
CA ASP A 45 4.49 -5.72 19.35
C ASP A 45 3.14 -6.28 18.88
N VAL A 46 2.43 -5.49 18.07
CA VAL A 46 1.16 -5.87 17.47
C VAL A 46 1.30 -5.77 15.97
N GLU A 47 1.11 -6.89 15.27
CA GLU A 47 1.19 -6.96 13.82
C GLU A 47 -0.18 -6.74 13.16
N SER A 48 -0.15 -6.16 11.97
CA SER A 48 -1.30 -5.95 11.11
C SER A 48 -0.89 -5.95 9.64
N THR A 49 -1.85 -6.23 8.76
CA THR A 49 -1.63 -6.16 7.31
C THR A 49 -2.46 -5.03 6.72
N TRP A 50 -1.84 -4.11 5.99
CA TRP A 50 -2.54 -2.99 5.36
C TRP A 50 -2.52 -3.19 3.84
N LYS A 51 -3.68 -3.16 3.20
CA LYS A 51 -3.80 -3.12 1.74
C LYS A 51 -4.22 -1.71 1.36
N LEU A 52 -3.33 -0.97 0.75
CA LEU A 52 -3.50 0.44 0.45
C LEU A 52 -3.48 0.70 -1.06
N GLU A 53 -4.20 1.72 -1.49
CA GLU A 53 -4.22 2.26 -2.84
C GLU A 53 -4.16 3.79 -2.77
N SER A 54 -3.18 4.37 -3.47
CA SER A 54 -2.99 5.82 -3.56
C SER A 54 -3.43 6.29 -4.94
N LYS A 55 -4.37 7.22 -4.99
CA LYS A 55 -4.86 7.78 -6.25
C LYS A 55 -5.33 9.21 -6.06
N ASP A 56 -4.82 10.12 -6.88
CA ASP A 56 -5.24 11.53 -6.92
C ASP A 56 -5.24 12.21 -5.53
N GLY A 57 -4.22 11.92 -4.71
CA GLY A 57 -4.06 12.46 -3.35
C GLY A 57 -4.95 11.81 -2.27
N LYS A 58 -5.76 10.83 -2.64
CA LYS A 58 -6.57 10.02 -1.73
C LYS A 58 -5.87 8.71 -1.42
N LEU A 59 -6.01 8.26 -0.19
CA LEU A 59 -5.59 6.94 0.25
C LEU A 59 -6.84 6.12 0.56
N THR A 60 -7.00 4.97 -0.08
CA THR A 60 -8.07 4.02 0.22
C THR A 60 -7.46 2.67 0.56
N GLY A 61 -8.23 1.78 1.19
CA GLY A 61 -7.70 0.48 1.56
C GLY A 61 -8.38 -0.17 2.74
N THR A 62 -7.74 -1.25 3.21
CA THR A 62 -8.16 -2.00 4.38
C THR A 62 -7.00 -2.26 5.32
N VAL A 63 -7.32 -2.39 6.60
CA VAL A 63 -6.41 -2.83 7.66
C VAL A 63 -6.96 -4.11 8.25
N THR A 64 -6.14 -5.14 8.25
CA THR A 64 -6.45 -6.45 8.82
C THR A 64 -5.69 -6.63 10.13
N MET A 65 -6.42 -6.87 11.21
CA MET A 65 -5.91 -7.10 12.56
C MET A 65 -6.61 -8.30 13.19
N ASN A 66 -5.84 -9.23 13.78
CA ASN A 66 -6.37 -10.48 14.36
C ASN A 66 -7.26 -11.26 13.37
N LYS A 67 -8.59 -11.24 13.56
CA LYS A 67 -9.62 -11.91 12.72
C LYS A 67 -10.54 -10.93 11.99
N GLY A 68 -10.26 -9.63 11.99
CA GLY A 68 -11.11 -8.61 11.38
C GLY A 68 -10.37 -7.76 10.35
N GLU A 69 -11.03 -7.51 9.22
CA GLU A 69 -10.63 -6.53 8.22
C GLU A 69 -11.56 -5.32 8.30
N VAL A 70 -10.99 -4.11 8.28
CA VAL A 70 -11.75 -2.86 8.33
C VAL A 70 -11.24 -1.91 7.26
N LYS A 71 -12.16 -1.22 6.59
CA LYS A 71 -11.81 -0.18 5.62
C LYS A 71 -11.24 1.04 6.35
N ILE A 72 -10.24 1.68 5.73
CA ILE A 72 -9.75 2.96 6.24
C ILE A 72 -10.75 4.07 5.91
N GLU A 73 -10.75 5.09 6.74
CA GLU A 73 -11.57 6.28 6.65
C GLU A 73 -10.65 7.52 6.56
N ASP A 74 -11.16 8.62 5.98
CA ASP A 74 -10.45 9.91 5.88
C ASP A 74 -9.02 9.85 5.30
N GLY A 75 -8.78 8.87 4.43
CA GLY A 75 -7.46 8.58 3.88
C GLY A 75 -6.95 9.65 2.90
N LYS A 76 -5.77 10.20 3.19
CA LYS A 76 -5.10 11.22 2.38
C LYS A 76 -3.62 10.87 2.22
N ILE A 77 -3.05 11.23 1.08
CA ILE A 77 -1.62 11.09 0.83
C ILE A 77 -1.09 12.23 -0.05
N LYS A 78 0.09 12.75 0.29
CA LYS A 78 0.80 13.76 -0.49
C LYS A 78 2.30 13.65 -0.22
N ASP A 79 3.12 13.59 -1.25
CA ASP A 79 4.59 13.55 -1.14
C ASP A 79 5.10 12.46 -0.16
N GLY A 80 4.39 11.32 -0.14
CA GLY A 80 4.66 10.17 0.72
C GLY A 80 4.13 10.30 2.15
N GLU A 81 3.67 11.48 2.57
CA GLU A 81 3.02 11.69 3.85
C GLU A 81 1.56 11.31 3.75
N PHE A 82 1.09 10.48 4.69
CA PHE A 82 -0.27 9.99 4.69
C PHE A 82 -0.93 10.11 6.05
N SER A 83 -2.26 10.11 6.04
CA SER A 83 -3.09 9.96 7.23
C SER A 83 -4.36 9.20 6.90
N PHE A 84 -4.87 8.40 7.84
CA PHE A 84 -6.19 7.77 7.77
C PHE A 84 -6.67 7.37 9.17
N SER A 85 -7.95 7.03 9.32
CA SER A 85 -8.50 6.43 10.54
C SER A 85 -9.08 5.06 10.30
N VAL A 86 -9.20 4.28 11.38
CA VAL A 86 -9.90 3.00 11.42
C VAL A 86 -10.75 2.98 12.68
N THR A 87 -12.05 2.74 12.52
CA THR A 87 -12.99 2.57 13.63
C THR A 87 -13.40 1.10 13.75
N ARG A 88 -13.20 0.50 14.92
CA ARG A 88 -13.54 -0.88 15.24
C ARG A 88 -14.55 -0.93 16.38
N GLU A 89 -15.51 -1.85 16.28
CA GLU A 89 -16.39 -2.18 17.40
C GLU A 89 -15.85 -3.42 18.10
N ILE A 90 -15.50 -3.27 19.39
CA ILE A 90 -15.02 -4.36 20.23
C ILE A 90 -16.01 -4.52 21.38
N LYS A 91 -16.80 -5.59 21.31
CA LYS A 91 -17.97 -5.82 22.18
C LYS A 91 -18.96 -4.66 22.05
N GLU A 92 -19.19 -3.89 23.11
CA GLU A 92 -20.09 -2.73 23.12
C GLU A 92 -19.35 -1.38 22.99
N ASN A 93 -18.03 -1.40 22.83
CA ASN A 93 -17.22 -0.18 22.78
C ASN A 93 -16.66 0.08 21.39
N LYS A 94 -16.59 1.37 21.01
CA LYS A 94 -15.90 1.82 19.80
C LYS A 94 -14.45 2.15 20.10
N VAL A 95 -13.57 1.68 19.24
CA VAL A 95 -12.13 1.98 19.25
C VAL A 95 -11.79 2.66 17.93
N THR A 96 -11.39 3.92 18.00
CA THR A 96 -10.92 4.67 16.82
C THR A 96 -9.42 4.83 16.89
N SER A 97 -8.72 4.41 15.84
CA SER A 97 -7.28 4.61 15.68
C SER A 97 -7.02 5.56 14.51
N LYS A 98 -6.33 6.67 14.76
CA LYS A 98 -5.85 7.62 13.74
C LYS A 98 -4.37 7.35 13.47
N TYR A 99 -4.02 7.18 12.21
CA TYR A 99 -2.67 6.90 11.75
C TYR A 99 -2.16 8.10 10.95
N ALA A 100 -0.92 8.50 11.22
CA ALA A 100 -0.18 9.45 10.40
C ALA A 100 1.24 8.94 10.21
N GLY A 101 1.78 9.05 9.01
CA GLY A 101 3.10 8.50 8.71
C GLY A 101 3.64 8.91 7.36
N LYS A 102 4.76 8.30 7.00
CA LYS A 102 5.44 8.52 5.72
C LYS A 102 5.81 7.19 5.07
N VAL A 103 5.56 7.07 3.78
CA VAL A 103 6.08 6.00 2.93
C VAL A 103 7.38 6.46 2.26
N THR A 104 8.37 5.59 2.22
CA THR A 104 9.63 5.80 1.49
C THR A 104 10.12 4.46 0.95
N GLY A 105 9.91 4.24 -0.35
CA GLY A 105 10.16 2.96 -1.02
C GLY A 105 9.29 1.86 -0.43
N ASP A 106 9.93 0.83 0.14
CA ASP A 106 9.27 -0.33 0.74
C ASP A 106 9.16 -0.24 2.26
N THR A 107 9.24 0.97 2.81
CA THR A 107 9.12 1.23 4.25
C THR A 107 8.04 2.25 4.53
N ILE A 108 7.25 1.98 5.57
CA ILE A 108 6.34 2.93 6.19
C ILE A 108 6.81 3.16 7.63
N LYS A 109 6.73 4.40 8.11
CA LYS A 109 6.91 4.72 9.54
C LYS A 109 5.89 5.77 9.96
N GLY A 110 5.45 5.72 11.21
CA GLY A 110 4.53 6.73 11.71
C GLY A 110 4.09 6.49 13.14
N THR A 111 3.03 7.20 13.52
CA THR A 111 2.43 7.13 14.85
C THR A 111 0.92 6.89 14.73
N ALA A 112 0.41 5.99 15.56
CA ALA A 112 -1.00 5.74 15.75
C ALA A 112 -1.47 6.38 17.06
N THR A 113 -2.60 7.07 17.03
CA THR A 113 -3.31 7.53 18.23
C THR A 113 -4.62 6.77 18.32
N THR A 114 -4.79 5.96 19.36
CA THR A 114 -5.97 5.12 19.58
C THR A 114 -6.77 5.65 20.75
N SER A 115 -8.06 5.94 20.52
CA SER A 115 -9.01 6.38 21.54
C SER A 115 -9.91 5.21 21.94
N PHE A 116 -9.99 4.92 23.24
CA PHE A 116 -10.82 3.87 23.82
C PHE A 116 -11.27 4.26 25.23
N ASN A 117 -12.58 4.24 25.50
CA ASN A 117 -13.18 4.63 26.79
C ASN A 117 -12.62 5.97 27.32
N ASP A 118 -12.66 7.01 26.48
CA ASP A 118 -12.16 8.37 26.76
C ASP A 118 -10.66 8.48 27.08
N LYS A 119 -9.89 7.41 26.86
CA LYS A 119 -8.43 7.41 26.99
C LYS A 119 -7.78 7.34 25.62
N GLU A 120 -6.70 8.10 25.46
CA GLU A 120 -5.85 8.06 24.27
C GLU A 120 -4.53 7.33 24.54
N PHE A 121 -4.13 6.52 23.58
CA PHE A 121 -2.87 5.79 23.58
C PHE A 121 -2.11 6.11 22.29
N LYS A 122 -0.85 6.50 22.40
CA LYS A 122 0.03 6.70 21.25
C LYS A 122 1.01 5.55 21.12
N SER A 123 1.22 5.09 19.90
CA SER A 123 2.20 4.07 19.56
C SER A 123 2.89 4.40 18.26
N ASP A 124 4.20 4.19 18.21
CA ASP A 124 4.92 4.21 16.95
C ASP A 124 4.71 2.88 16.20
N PHE A 125 4.75 2.96 14.88
CA PHE A 125 4.71 1.79 14.01
C PHE A 125 5.75 1.88 12.89
N ASP A 126 6.23 0.70 12.50
CA ASP A 126 7.07 0.48 11.33
C ASP A 126 6.37 -0.51 10.40
N GLY A 127 6.47 -0.29 9.10
CA GLY A 127 5.86 -1.12 8.07
C GLY A 127 6.84 -1.50 6.98
N LYS A 128 6.69 -2.70 6.44
CA LYS A 128 7.43 -3.20 5.27
C LYS A 128 6.47 -3.66 4.19
N ARG A 129 6.72 -3.25 2.95
CA ARG A 129 5.96 -3.71 1.79
C ARG A 129 6.19 -5.20 1.59
N GLU A 130 5.12 -5.94 1.33
CA GLU A 130 5.23 -7.33 0.90
C GLU A 130 5.77 -7.38 -0.53
N LYS A 131 6.63 -8.36 -0.81
CA LYS A 131 7.25 -8.59 -2.13
C LYS A 131 6.34 -9.42 -3.02
#